data_AF-A0AAW7LEE7-F1
#
_entry.id   AF-A0AAW7LEE7-F1
#
_cell.length_a   1.000
_cell.length_b   1.000
_cell.length_c   1.000
_cell.angle_alpha   90.00
_cell.angle_beta   90.00
_cell.angle_gamma   90.00
#
_symmetry.space_group_name_H-M   'P 1'
#
loop_
_entity.id
_entity.type
_entity.pdbx_description
1 polymer ?
#
loop_
_entity_poly.entity_id
_entity_poly.type
_entity_poly.pdbx_seq_one_letter_code
_entity_poly.pdbx_strand_id
1 'polypeptide(L)'
;MFSFSMPLQLSNSNSGNIEAANSQLALLSKQQEQLRVQLRQQVRTLYAYYQGKTLQAQLLSGQVIPQAQTLIEQSLKSYQRGQISVLQLLDAQQALFDSKRALINTYAVLYQTHLTLERLTGQSLIETFQP
;
A
#
# COMPACT_ATOMS: atom_id res chain seq x y z
N MET A 1 39.00 17.68 -73.61
CA MET A 1 37.66 18.07 -73.11
C MET A 1 37.48 17.40 -71.76
N PHE A 2 37.40 18.15 -70.66
CA PHE A 2 37.18 17.60 -69.32
C PHE A 2 35.83 18.10 -68.83
N SER A 3 34.89 17.18 -68.58
CA SER A 3 33.62 17.49 -67.91
C SER A 3 33.72 17.06 -66.46
N PHE A 4 33.44 17.98 -65.53
CA PHE A 4 33.28 17.67 -64.12
C PHE A 4 31.79 17.62 -63.80
N SER A 5 31.29 16.47 -63.36
CA SER A 5 29.91 16.29 -62.90
C SER A 5 29.94 16.22 -61.39
N MET A 6 29.30 17.18 -60.72
CA MET A 6 29.07 17.15 -59.28
C MET A 6 27.59 16.81 -59.05
N PRO A 7 27.26 15.62 -58.52
CA PRO A 7 25.87 15.25 -58.29
C PRO A 7 25.29 16.08 -57.16
N LEU A 8 24.30 16.92 -57.46
CA LEU A 8 23.50 17.62 -56.46
C LEU A 8 22.57 16.61 -55.78
N GLN A 9 22.82 16.30 -54.50
CA GLN A 9 21.94 15.47 -53.68
C GLN A 9 20.71 16.28 -53.24
N LEU A 10 19.65 16.24 -54.05
CA LEU A 10 18.42 17.04 -53.86
C LEU A 10 17.51 16.54 -52.71
N SER A 11 17.81 15.38 -52.10
CA SER A 11 17.06 14.87 -50.95
C SER A 11 17.97 14.15 -49.95
N ASN A 12 17.97 14.59 -48.69
CA ASN A 12 18.62 13.89 -47.59
C ASN A 12 17.74 12.72 -47.14
N SER A 13 17.95 11.52 -47.70
CA SER A 13 17.17 10.31 -47.38
C SER A 13 17.26 9.87 -45.91
N ASN A 14 18.20 10.42 -45.13
CA ASN A 14 18.35 10.10 -43.70
C ASN A 14 17.47 10.97 -42.78
N SER A 15 16.83 12.02 -43.29
CA SER A 15 15.98 12.90 -42.49
C SER A 15 14.82 12.14 -41.81
N GLY A 16 14.22 11.17 -42.50
CA GLY A 16 13.20 10.29 -41.92
C GLY A 16 13.72 9.40 -40.79
N ASN A 17 14.95 8.88 -40.91
CA ASN A 17 15.57 8.08 -39.86
C ASN A 17 15.90 8.93 -38.62
N ILE A 18 16.34 10.17 -38.82
CA ILE A 18 16.60 11.13 -37.74
C ILE A 18 15.28 11.49 -37.04
N GLU A 19 14.22 11.75 -37.79
CA GLU A 19 12.90 12.07 -37.23
C GLU A 19 12.30 10.89 -36.45
N ALA A 20 12.46 9.67 -36.96
CA ALA A 20 12.05 8.46 -36.25
C ALA A 20 12.82 8.28 -34.93
N ALA A 21 14.14 8.52 -34.93
CA ALA A 21 14.96 8.45 -33.72
C ALA A 21 14.55 9.53 -32.69
N ASN A 22 14.29 10.77 -33.14
CA ASN A 22 13.80 11.85 -32.29
C ASN A 22 12.43 11.52 -31.68
N SER A 23 11.52 10.99 -32.49
CA SER A 23 10.20 10.52 -32.02
C SER A 23 10.33 9.41 -30.99
N GLN A 24 11.27 8.48 -31.17
CA GLN A 24 11.52 7.41 -30.21
C GLN A 24 12.08 7.94 -28.88
N LEU A 25 12.97 8.93 -28.91
CA LEU A 25 13.45 9.61 -27.69
C LEU A 25 12.32 10.36 -26.98
N ALA A 26 11.44 11.03 -27.72
CA ALA A 26 10.28 11.71 -27.17
C ALA A 26 9.31 10.72 -26.50
N LEU A 27 9.06 9.57 -27.13
CA LEU A 27 8.25 8.48 -26.57
C LEU A 27 8.84 7.96 -25.26
N LEU A 28 10.14 7.63 -25.25
CA LEU A 28 10.82 7.13 -24.04
C LEU A 28 10.78 8.15 -22.90
N SER A 29 10.96 9.44 -23.22
CA SER A 29 10.86 10.52 -22.24
C SER A 29 9.47 10.61 -21.62
N LYS A 30 8.42 10.47 -22.44
CA LYS A 30 7.02 10.46 -21.98
C LYS A 30 6.68 9.22 -21.15
N GLN A 31 7.17 8.05 -21.55
CA GLN A 31 7.04 6.82 -20.76
C GLN A 31 7.72 6.95 -19.38
N GLN A 32 8.90 7.57 -19.33
CA GLN A 32 9.60 7.82 -18.07
C GLN A 32 8.81 8.78 -17.16
N GLU A 33 8.25 9.86 -17.71
CA GLU A 33 7.41 10.81 -16.98
C GLU A 33 6.16 10.11 -16.42
N GLN A 34 5.47 9.32 -17.24
CA GLN A 34 4.31 8.54 -16.82
C GLN A 34 4.66 7.56 -15.70
N LEU A 35 5.77 6.83 -15.81
CA LEU A 35 6.22 5.89 -14.78
C LEU A 35 6.49 6.60 -13.45
N ARG A 36 7.12 7.79 -13.49
CA ARG A 36 7.34 8.61 -12.27
C ARG A 36 6.03 9.02 -11.62
N VAL A 37 5.04 9.44 -12.41
CA VAL A 37 3.71 9.80 -11.90
C VAL A 37 3.02 8.59 -11.27
N GLN A 38 3.06 7.43 -11.93
CA GLN A 38 2.49 6.19 -11.43
C GLN A 38 3.12 5.74 -10.11
N LEU A 39 4.46 5.77 -10.00
CA LEU A 39 5.16 5.43 -8.77
C LEU A 39 4.78 6.37 -7.61
N ARG A 40 4.73 7.68 -7.84
CA ARG A 40 4.30 8.65 -6.82
C ARG A 40 2.86 8.38 -6.36
N GLN A 41 1.97 8.05 -7.28
CA GLN A 41 0.60 7.72 -6.95
C GLN A 41 0.52 6.43 -6.12
N GLN A 42 1.25 5.39 -6.51
CA GLN A 42 1.29 4.12 -5.76
C GLN A 42 1.78 4.33 -4.32
N VAL A 43 2.87 5.08 -4.13
CA VAL A 43 3.39 5.40 -2.79
C VAL A 43 2.36 6.15 -1.95
N ARG A 44 1.70 7.18 -2.52
CA ARG A 44 0.66 7.95 -1.81
C ARG A 44 -0.51 7.09 -1.40
N THR A 45 -1.02 6.26 -2.30
CA THR A 45 -2.14 5.35 -2.02
C THR A 45 -1.77 4.34 -0.94
N LEU A 46 -0.58 3.74 -1.02
CA LEU A 46 -0.12 2.76 -0.06
C LEU A 46 0.14 3.37 1.32
N TYR A 47 0.65 4.60 1.38
CA TYR A 47 0.84 5.33 2.63
C TYR A 47 -0.49 5.69 3.30
N ALA A 48 -1.48 6.16 2.54
CA ALA A 48 -2.82 6.40 3.08
C ALA A 48 -3.46 5.11 3.63
N TYR A 49 -3.25 3.98 2.93
CA TYR A 49 -3.70 2.67 3.40
C TYR A 49 -3.02 2.25 4.71
N TYR A 50 -1.69 2.44 4.80
CA TYR A 50 -0.92 2.22 6.03
C TYR A 50 -1.47 3.03 7.20
N GLN A 51 -1.69 4.34 7.03
CA GLN A 51 -2.24 5.22 8.06
C GLN A 51 -3.62 4.75 8.55
N GLY A 52 -4.50 4.36 7.62
CA GLY A 52 -5.81 3.81 7.96
C GLY A 52 -5.72 2.52 8.78
N LYS A 53 -4.78 1.63 8.44
CA LYS A 53 -4.55 0.39 9.20
C LYS A 53 -3.94 0.65 10.57
N THR A 54 -3.09 1.66 10.71
CA THR A 54 -2.53 2.06 12.01
C THR A 54 -3.63 2.57 12.93
N LEU A 55 -4.53 3.41 12.42
CA LEU A 55 -5.69 3.86 13.19
C LEU A 55 -6.61 2.69 13.57
N GLN A 56 -6.83 1.74 12.65
CA GLN A 56 -7.61 0.54 12.95
C GLN A 56 -6.98 -0.29 14.08
N ALA A 57 -5.67 -0.47 14.08
CA ALA A 57 -4.96 -1.17 15.15
C ALA A 57 -5.11 -0.46 16.50
N GLN A 58 -4.98 0.87 16.52
CA GLN A 58 -5.15 1.70 17.72
C GLN A 58 -6.58 1.61 18.29
N LEU A 59 -7.61 1.62 17.43
CA LEU A 59 -9.00 1.47 17.86
C LEU A 59 -9.26 0.07 18.43
N LEU A 60 -8.74 -0.97 17.78
CA LEU A 60 -8.89 -2.35 18.24
C LEU A 60 -8.23 -2.56 19.61
N SER A 61 -6.99 -2.11 19.78
CA SER A 61 -6.24 -2.29 21.03
C SER A 61 -6.72 -1.36 22.15
N GLY A 62 -7.03 -0.11 21.83
CA GLY A 62 -7.33 0.93 22.82
C GLY A 62 -8.80 1.01 23.23
N GLN A 63 -9.73 0.49 22.42
CA GLN A 63 -11.17 0.61 22.70
C GLN A 63 -11.91 -0.72 22.59
N VAL A 64 -11.81 -1.40 21.43
CA VAL A 64 -12.67 -2.57 21.15
C VAL A 64 -12.33 -3.75 22.06
N ILE A 65 -11.05 -4.11 22.19
CA ILE A 65 -10.62 -5.22 23.04
C ILE A 65 -10.95 -4.95 24.53
N PRO A 66 -10.63 -3.78 25.11
CA PRO A 66 -11.04 -3.44 26.48
C PRO A 66 -12.55 -3.50 26.72
N GLN A 67 -13.35 -3.03 25.76
CA GLN A 67 -14.82 -3.11 25.86
C GLN A 67 -15.31 -4.56 25.81
N ALA A 68 -14.75 -5.39 24.92
CA ALA A 68 -15.08 -6.80 24.85
C ALA A 68 -14.66 -7.58 26.12
N GLN A 69 -13.54 -7.23 26.74
CA GLN A 69 -13.15 -7.77 28.06
C GLN A 69 -14.18 -7.41 29.13
N THR A 70 -14.56 -6.13 29.20
CA THR A 70 -15.60 -5.65 30.13
C THR A 70 -16.93 -6.37 29.91
N LEU A 71 -17.31 -6.60 28.65
CA LEU A 71 -18.54 -7.32 28.29
C LEU A 71 -18.53 -8.75 28.82
N ILE A 72 -17.42 -9.48 28.70
CA ILE A 72 -17.30 -10.84 29.26
C ILE A 72 -17.47 -10.81 30.78
N GLU A 73 -16.84 -9.87 31.48
CA GLU A 73 -16.97 -9.75 32.94
C GLU A 73 -18.41 -9.48 33.37
N GLN A 74 -19.12 -8.61 32.65
CA GLN A 74 -20.53 -8.32 32.89
C GLN A 74 -21.42 -9.52 32.58
N SER A 75 -21.22 -10.15 31.41
CA SER A 75 -21.96 -11.34 31.00
C SER A 75 -21.76 -12.50 31.98
N LEU A 76 -20.55 -12.69 32.52
CA LEU A 76 -20.30 -13.72 33.53
C LEU A 76 -21.13 -13.47 34.80
N LYS A 77 -21.17 -12.22 35.28
CA LYS A 77 -21.99 -11.85 36.45
C LYS A 77 -23.48 -12.05 36.18
N SER A 78 -23.97 -11.67 35.00
CA SER A 78 -25.37 -11.86 34.61
C SER A 78 -25.73 -13.33 34.43
N TYR A 79 -24.84 -14.14 33.88
CA TYR A 79 -25.03 -15.59 33.75
C TYR A 79 -25.13 -16.26 35.13
N GLN A 80 -24.23 -15.92 36.05
CA GLN A 80 -24.26 -16.43 37.43
C GLN A 80 -25.56 -16.06 38.18
N ARG A 81 -26.20 -14.95 37.81
CA ARG A 81 -27.50 -14.51 38.34
C ARG A 81 -28.69 -15.09 37.58
N GLY A 82 -28.47 -15.93 36.57
CA GLY A 82 -29.52 -16.49 35.72
C GLY A 82 -30.21 -15.47 34.79
N GLN A 83 -29.61 -14.30 34.57
CA GLN A 83 -30.20 -13.22 33.76
C GLN A 83 -29.96 -13.38 32.25
N ILE A 84 -28.90 -14.11 31.88
CA ILE A 84 -28.58 -14.45 30.49
C ILE A 84 -28.25 -15.93 30.39
N SER A 85 -28.36 -16.49 29.19
CA SER A 85 -27.99 -17.87 28.90
C SER A 85 -26.48 -18.05 28.75
N VAL A 86 -26.01 -19.31 28.83
CA VAL A 86 -24.61 -19.66 28.54
C VAL A 86 -24.21 -19.32 27.11
N LEU A 87 -25.15 -19.37 26.15
CA LEU A 87 -24.90 -19.00 24.76
C LEU A 87 -24.55 -17.52 24.63
N GLN A 88 -25.26 -16.63 25.34
CA GLN A 88 -24.96 -15.20 25.35
C GLN A 88 -23.61 -14.88 26.01
N LEU A 89 -23.17 -15.69 26.99
CA LEU A 89 -21.82 -15.59 27.54
C LEU A 89 -20.76 -16.03 26.52
N LEU A 90 -21.03 -17.11 25.77
CA LEU A 90 -20.13 -17.57 24.70
C LEU A 90 -20.05 -16.54 23.56
N ASP A 91 -21.14 -15.87 23.21
CA ASP A 91 -21.13 -14.78 22.22
C ASP A 91 -20.21 -13.63 22.65
N ALA A 92 -20.22 -13.26 23.94
CA ALA A 92 -19.29 -12.26 24.48
C ALA A 92 -17.82 -12.73 24.40
N GLN A 93 -17.56 -14.00 24.68
CA GLN A 93 -16.21 -14.58 24.54
C GLN A 93 -15.75 -14.60 23.08
N GLN A 94 -16.65 -14.95 22.17
CA GLN A 94 -16.41 -14.96 20.73
C GLN A 94 -16.07 -13.56 20.23
N ALA A 95 -16.80 -12.52 20.68
CA ALA A 95 -16.52 -11.14 20.32
C ALA A 95 -15.10 -10.68 20.73
N LEU A 96 -14.63 -11.08 21.93
CA LEU A 96 -13.25 -10.79 22.34
C LEU A 96 -12.23 -11.53 21.47
N PHE A 97 -12.48 -12.81 21.17
CA PHE A 97 -11.61 -13.61 20.33
C PHE A 97 -11.51 -13.01 18.92
N ASP A 98 -12.64 -12.65 18.31
CA ASP A 98 -12.70 -12.03 16.99
C ASP A 98 -11.98 -10.67 16.98
N SER A 99 -12.13 -9.86 18.04
CA SER A 99 -11.44 -8.58 18.17
C SER A 99 -9.92 -8.73 18.25
N LYS A 100 -9.43 -9.71 19.02
CA LYS A 100 -7.99 -10.03 19.10
C LYS A 100 -7.46 -10.57 17.77
N ARG A 101 -8.21 -11.45 17.09
CA ARG A 101 -7.85 -11.95 15.75
C ARG A 101 -7.77 -10.80 14.74
N ALA A 102 -8.73 -9.88 14.77
CA ALA A 102 -8.73 -8.71 13.90
C ALA A 102 -7.50 -7.82 14.13
N LEU A 103 -7.06 -7.66 15.39
CA LEU A 103 -5.85 -6.90 15.70
C LEU A 103 -4.59 -7.56 15.13
N ILE A 104 -4.44 -8.88 15.32
CA ILE A 104 -3.30 -9.64 14.76
C ILE A 104 -3.26 -9.51 13.23
N ASN A 105 -4.40 -9.68 12.56
CA ASN A 105 -4.50 -9.53 11.11
C ASN A 105 -4.17 -8.09 10.66
N THR A 106 -4.58 -7.08 11.43
CA THR A 106 -4.27 -5.68 11.13
C THR A 106 -2.77 -5.42 11.23
N TYR A 107 -2.08 -5.97 12.24
CA TYR A 107 -0.63 -5.88 12.34
C TYR A 107 0.07 -6.59 11.20
N ALA A 108 -0.37 -7.79 10.81
CA ALA A 108 0.20 -8.49 9.65
C ALA A 108 0.12 -7.64 8.36
N VAL A 109 -1.02 -6.99 8.13
CA VAL A 109 -1.19 -6.06 6.99
C VAL A 109 -0.28 -4.85 7.11
N LEU A 110 -0.12 -4.28 8.31
CA LEU A 110 0.79 -3.15 8.54
C LEU A 110 2.23 -3.51 8.18
N TYR A 111 2.73 -4.66 8.63
CA TYR A 111 4.09 -5.13 8.30
C TYR A 111 4.26 -5.33 6.79
N GLN A 112 3.31 -5.97 6.11
CA GLN A 112 3.38 -6.14 4.65
C GLN A 112 3.35 -4.80 3.90
N THR A 113 2.52 -3.87 4.35
CA THR A 113 2.40 -2.53 3.76
C THR A 113 3.69 -1.73 3.95
N HIS A 114 4.29 -1.83 5.14
CA HIS A 114 5.57 -1.21 5.46
C HIS A 114 6.69 -1.71 4.53
N LEU A 115 6.87 -3.04 4.42
CA LEU A 115 7.86 -3.64 3.53
C LEU A 115 7.64 -3.23 2.06
N THR A 116 6.37 -3.09 1.66
CA THR A 116 6.03 -2.66 0.30
C THR A 116 6.38 -1.19 0.07
N LEU A 117 6.18 -0.33 1.06
CA LEU A 117 6.62 1.07 1.00
C LEU A 117 8.14 1.16 0.86
N GLU A 118 8.90 0.43 1.68
CA GLU A 118 10.37 0.38 1.59
C GLU A 118 10.85 -0.05 0.20
N ARG A 119 10.23 -1.09 -0.35
CA ARG A 119 10.54 -1.58 -1.71
C ARG A 119 10.26 -0.53 -2.78
N LEU A 120 9.21 0.28 -2.64
CA LEU A 120 8.83 1.30 -3.64
C LEU A 120 9.65 2.59 -3.51
N THR A 121 10.05 2.96 -2.29
CA THR A 121 10.86 4.17 -2.05
C THR A 121 12.36 3.91 -2.18
N GLY A 122 12.79 2.64 -2.12
CA GLY A 122 14.21 2.27 -2.09
C GLY A 122 14.91 2.72 -0.81
N GLN A 123 14.16 3.07 0.23
CA GLN A 123 14.66 3.49 1.53
C GLN A 123 14.24 2.45 2.58
N SER A 124 15.20 2.05 3.43
CA SER A 124 14.90 1.28 4.63
C SER A 124 14.16 2.21 5.60
N LEU A 125 12.91 1.89 5.90
CA LEU A 125 12.08 2.52 6.93
C LEU A 125 12.15 1.74 8.24
N ILE A 126 13.00 0.70 8.32
CA ILE A 126 13.44 0.09 9.57
C ILE A 126 14.15 1.17 10.41
N GLU A 127 13.39 2.05 11.04
CA GLU A 127 13.80 2.64 12.31
C GLU A 127 13.96 1.47 13.26
N THR A 128 15.17 1.33 13.77
CA THR A 128 15.55 0.47 14.88
C THR A 128 14.39 0.34 15.86
N PHE A 129 13.70 -0.81 15.85
CA PHE A 129 12.77 -1.17 16.90
C PHE A 129 13.60 -1.27 18.19
N GLN A 130 13.67 -0.18 18.97
CA GLN A 130 14.20 -0.25 20.32
C GLN A 130 13.13 -0.90 21.21
N PRO A 131 13.48 -1.98 21.93
CA PRO A 131 12.57 -2.69 22.82
C PRO A 131 12.11 -1.84 24.01
#